data_AF-A0A2E7WLY0-F1
#
_entry.id   AF-A0A2E7WLY0-F1
#
_cell.length_a   1.000
_cell.length_b   1.000
_cell.length_c   1.000
_cell.angle_alpha   90.00
_cell.angle_beta   90.00
_cell.angle_gamma   90.00
#
_symmetry.space_group_name_H-M   'P 1'
#
loop_
_entity.id
_entity.type
_entity.pdbx_description
1 polymer ?
#
loop_
_entity_poly.entity_id
_entity_poly.type
_entity_poly.pdbx_seq_one_letter_code
_entity_poly.pdbx_strand_id
1 'polypeptide(L)'
;MTGPVLWALMGHWRRNPLQLFTVLAGLALATALWSGVQAINAEARASYRLAADILGSADRAQITARVGGSVSVADYVALRRGGWRVSPVLEGRYDGIRILGIDPLTVPRGGGGLPEFNRTDIGAFLTAPGLILGRAEVLDRLRGRTLAGFETRPLLAPNTAVMDIAVAQELLDVDAGWTRLMVDPKQPLVQV
;
A
#
# COMPACT_ATOMS: atom_id res chain seq x y z
N MET A 1 46.08 31.52 -19.44
CA MET A 1 47.36 31.06 -18.83
C MET A 1 47.17 29.80 -17.97
N THR A 2 46.31 28.85 -18.36
CA THR A 2 46.00 27.61 -17.59
C THR A 2 46.76 26.38 -18.07
N GLY A 3 47.23 26.39 -19.32
CA GLY A 3 47.98 25.27 -19.93
C GLY A 3 49.25 24.86 -19.19
N PRO A 4 50.12 25.79 -18.73
CA PRO A 4 51.33 25.44 -17.99
C PRO A 4 51.03 24.76 -16.64
N VAL A 5 49.94 25.19 -15.98
CA VAL A 5 49.51 24.65 -14.68
C VAL A 5 48.97 23.22 -14.83
N LEU A 6 48.15 22.97 -15.86
CA LEU A 6 47.67 21.62 -16.19
C LEU A 6 48.81 20.66 -16.54
N TRP A 7 49.81 21.14 -17.30
CA TRP A 7 50.99 20.36 -17.63
C TRP A 7 51.88 20.05 -16.42
N ALA A 8 52.06 21.01 -15.51
CA ALA A 8 52.80 20.80 -14.27
C ALA A 8 52.10 19.77 -13.36
N LEU A 9 50.77 19.84 -13.24
CA LEU A 9 49.96 18.84 -12.53
C LEU A 9 50.07 17.46 -13.17
N MET A 10 49.91 17.36 -14.49
CA MET A 10 50.01 16.09 -15.22
C MET A 10 51.41 15.45 -15.07
N GLY A 11 52.46 16.27 -15.07
CA GLY A 11 53.84 15.83 -14.84
C GLY A 11 54.13 15.36 -13.41
N HIS A 12 53.46 15.95 -12.41
CA HIS A 12 53.54 15.53 -11.02
C HIS A 12 52.86 14.16 -10.82
N TRP A 13 51.64 13.98 -11.36
CA TRP A 13 50.90 12.72 -11.22
C TRP A 13 51.53 11.55 -11.99
N ARG A 14 52.17 11.81 -13.16
CA ARG A 14 52.96 10.79 -13.87
C ARG A 14 54.16 10.27 -13.07
N ARG A 15 54.77 11.11 -12.22
CA ARG A 15 55.91 10.73 -11.38
C ARG A 15 55.50 10.13 -10.03
N ASN A 16 54.29 10.43 -9.55
CA ASN A 16 53.74 9.94 -8.28
C ASN A 16 52.45 9.11 -8.47
N PRO A 17 52.49 7.97 -9.18
CA PRO A 17 51.30 7.18 -9.52
C PRO A 17 50.57 6.61 -8.28
N LEU A 18 51.33 6.28 -7.22
CA LEU A 18 50.78 5.81 -5.94
C LEU A 18 49.91 6.89 -5.25
N GLN A 19 50.33 8.15 -5.32
CA GLN A 19 49.57 9.27 -4.77
C GLN A 19 48.29 9.53 -5.57
N LEU A 20 48.34 9.41 -6.90
CA LEU A 20 47.15 9.52 -7.74
C LEU A 20 46.15 8.42 -7.41
N PHE A 21 46.64 7.18 -7.30
CA PHE A 21 45.81 6.03 -6.98
C PHE A 21 45.09 6.19 -5.64
N THR A 22 45.81 6.62 -4.59
CA THR A 22 45.22 6.82 -3.26
C THR A 22 44.16 7.93 -3.24
N VAL A 23 44.36 9.03 -3.98
CA VAL A 23 43.36 10.09 -4.12
C VAL A 23 42.12 9.60 -4.85
N LEU A 24 42.29 8.91 -5.98
CA LEU A 24 41.18 8.34 -6.74
C LEU A 24 40.42 7.28 -5.93
N ALA A 25 41.14 6.41 -5.22
CA ALA A 25 40.56 5.39 -4.35
C ALA A 25 39.75 6.03 -3.22
N GLY A 26 40.28 7.07 -2.56
CA GLY A 26 39.57 7.81 -1.51
C GLY A 26 38.30 8.50 -2.03
N LEU A 27 38.37 9.14 -3.19
CA LEU A 27 37.22 9.80 -3.82
C LEU A 27 36.15 8.79 -4.24
N ALA A 28 36.56 7.67 -4.84
CA ALA A 28 35.66 6.59 -5.23
C ALA A 28 34.99 5.96 -4.01
N LEU A 29 35.74 5.69 -2.93
CA LEU A 29 35.21 5.17 -1.67
C LEU A 29 34.19 6.13 -1.04
N ALA A 30 34.50 7.42 -0.95
CA ALA A 30 33.59 8.42 -0.40
C ALA A 30 32.26 8.47 -1.19
N THR A 31 32.35 8.45 -2.52
CA THR A 31 31.17 8.47 -3.41
C THR A 31 30.37 7.17 -3.32
N ALA A 32 31.04 6.02 -3.28
CA ALA A 32 30.41 4.72 -3.13
C ALA A 32 29.69 4.58 -1.78
N LEU A 33 30.31 5.06 -0.69
CA LEU A 33 29.70 5.06 0.63
C LEU A 33 28.46 5.95 0.69
N TRP A 34 28.55 7.16 0.13
CA TRP A 34 27.43 8.09 0.08
C TRP A 34 26.24 7.51 -0.71
N SER A 35 26.49 7.01 -1.92
CA SER A 35 25.44 6.39 -2.75
C SER A 35 24.89 5.11 -2.13
N GLY A 36 25.75 4.29 -1.50
CA GLY A 36 25.34 3.07 -0.81
C GLY A 36 24.42 3.34 0.36
N VAL A 37 24.78 4.30 1.24
CA VAL A 37 23.94 4.71 2.37
C VAL A 37 22.61 5.28 1.88
N GLN A 38 22.62 6.08 0.80
CA GLN A 38 21.39 6.64 0.27
C GLN A 38 20.48 5.60 -0.37
N ALA A 39 21.04 4.62 -1.08
CA ALA A 39 20.29 3.50 -1.63
C ALA A 39 19.63 2.67 -0.52
N ILE A 40 20.39 2.31 0.52
CA ILE A 40 19.86 1.58 1.68
C ILE A 40 18.80 2.40 2.42
N ASN A 41 19.05 3.68 2.66
CA ASN A 41 18.08 4.55 3.32
C ASN A 41 16.84 4.79 2.46
N ALA A 42 16.96 4.82 1.13
CA ALA A 42 15.81 4.91 0.23
C ALA A 42 14.93 3.66 0.30
N GLU A 43 15.55 2.48 0.33
CA GLU A 43 14.87 1.20 0.50
C GLU A 43 14.17 1.12 1.87
N ALA A 44 14.87 1.51 2.94
CA ALA A 44 14.30 1.58 4.27
C ALA A 44 13.10 2.54 4.33
N ARG A 45 13.24 3.77 3.80
CA ARG A 45 12.15 4.75 3.71
C ARG A 45 10.98 4.25 2.86
N ALA A 46 11.22 3.46 1.82
CA ALA A 46 10.17 2.85 1.03
C ALA A 46 9.40 1.80 1.84
N SER A 47 10.10 0.95 2.58
CA SER A 47 9.49 -0.03 3.49
C SER A 47 8.68 0.65 4.61
N TYR A 48 9.20 1.73 5.19
CA TYR A 48 8.47 2.52 6.20
C TYR A 48 7.23 3.22 5.65
N ARG A 49 7.28 3.77 4.43
CA ARG A 49 6.09 4.38 3.80
C ARG A 49 4.98 3.36 3.58
N LEU A 50 5.34 2.15 3.15
CA LEU A 50 4.38 1.05 2.99
C LEU A 50 3.75 0.63 4.33
N ALA A 51 4.53 0.60 5.42
CA ALA A 51 4.00 0.34 6.76
C ALA A 51 3.14 1.50 7.31
N ALA A 52 3.52 2.75 7.01
CA ALA A 52 2.76 3.93 7.38
C ALA A 52 1.42 4.02 6.63
N ASP A 53 1.37 3.58 5.37
CA ASP A 53 0.11 3.48 4.62
C ASP A 53 -0.84 2.44 5.21
N ILE A 54 -0.31 1.34 5.77
CA ILE A 54 -1.10 0.37 6.53
C ILE A 54 -1.63 1.01 7.83
N LEU A 55 -0.82 1.82 8.52
CA LEU A 55 -1.23 2.59 9.71
C LEU A 55 -2.19 3.74 9.39
N GLY A 56 -2.18 4.30 8.17
CA GLY A 56 -3.11 5.34 7.75
C GLY A 56 -4.57 4.85 7.68
N SER A 57 -4.78 3.53 7.58
CA SER A 57 -6.09 2.92 7.81
C SER A 57 -6.48 2.85 9.29
N ALA A 58 -5.49 2.82 10.20
CA ALA A 58 -5.66 2.83 11.65
C ALA A 58 -5.91 4.23 12.23
N ASP A 59 -5.51 5.29 11.52
CA ASP A 59 -5.77 6.69 11.90
C ASP A 59 -7.20 7.16 11.58
N ARG A 60 -8.01 6.30 10.95
CA ARG A 60 -9.43 6.57 10.72
C ARG A 60 -10.26 6.05 11.88
N ALA A 61 -11.24 6.85 12.31
CA ALA A 61 -12.28 6.41 13.24
C ALA A 61 -12.93 5.12 12.71
N GLN A 62 -13.02 4.12 13.57
CA GLN A 62 -13.57 2.81 13.26
C GLN A 62 -14.62 2.45 14.29
N ILE A 63 -15.70 1.84 13.83
CA ILE A 63 -16.71 1.24 14.67
C ILE A 63 -16.46 -0.27 14.64
N THR A 64 -16.16 -0.84 15.80
CA THR A 64 -15.93 -2.27 16.00
C THR A 64 -16.90 -2.81 17.04
N ALA A 65 -17.14 -4.12 17.00
CA ALA A 65 -17.92 -4.76 18.04
C ALA A 65 -17.16 -4.71 19.39
N ARG A 66 -17.88 -4.39 20.47
CA ARG A 66 -17.32 -4.18 21.82
C ARG A 66 -16.53 -5.39 22.37
N VAL A 67 -16.89 -6.61 21.98
CA VAL A 67 -16.33 -7.86 22.53
C VAL A 67 -15.67 -8.72 21.44
N GLY A 68 -15.00 -8.08 20.46
CA GLY A 68 -14.20 -8.82 19.46
C GLY A 68 -15.03 -9.73 18.54
N GLY A 69 -16.20 -9.26 18.11
CA GLY A 69 -17.08 -9.94 17.16
C GLY A 69 -17.24 -9.18 15.84
N SER A 70 -18.20 -9.61 15.01
CA SER A 70 -18.56 -8.90 13.77
C SER A 70 -19.54 -7.77 14.03
N VAL A 71 -19.47 -6.72 13.21
CA VAL A 71 -20.50 -5.70 13.11
C VAL A 71 -21.65 -6.26 12.29
N SER A 72 -22.87 -6.17 12.82
CA SER A 72 -24.05 -6.74 12.17
C SER A 72 -24.53 -5.89 11.00
N VAL A 73 -25.18 -6.54 10.03
CA VAL A 73 -25.75 -5.83 8.88
C VAL A 73 -26.77 -4.77 9.29
N ALA A 74 -27.56 -5.06 10.32
CA ALA A 74 -28.54 -4.16 10.88
C ALA A 74 -27.91 -2.87 11.41
N ASP A 75 -26.78 -2.95 12.11
CA ASP A 75 -26.10 -1.78 12.69
C ASP A 75 -25.58 -0.82 11.61
N TYR A 76 -24.97 -1.36 10.55
CA TYR A 76 -24.54 -0.55 9.40
C TYR A 76 -25.71 0.12 8.70
N VAL A 77 -26.80 -0.63 8.45
CA VAL A 77 -27.99 -0.07 7.80
C VAL A 77 -28.57 1.04 8.68
N ALA A 78 -28.64 0.86 10.00
CA ALA A 78 -29.10 1.88 10.94
C ALA A 78 -28.22 3.13 10.89
N LEU A 79 -26.90 2.99 10.92
CA LEU A 79 -25.95 4.11 10.80
C LEU A 79 -26.10 4.86 9.48
N ARG A 80 -26.17 4.14 8.36
CA ARG A 80 -26.33 4.73 7.02
C ARG A 80 -27.65 5.46 6.89
N ARG A 81 -28.75 4.91 7.42
CA ARG A 81 -30.07 5.57 7.46
C ARG A 81 -30.07 6.79 8.39
N GLY A 82 -29.29 6.75 9.47
CA GLY A 82 -29.06 7.89 10.36
C GLY A 82 -28.14 8.98 9.79
N GLY A 83 -27.79 8.90 8.51
CA GLY A 83 -26.97 9.90 7.80
C GLY A 83 -25.46 9.68 7.91
N TRP A 84 -24.99 8.65 8.63
CA TRP A 84 -23.56 8.44 8.80
C TRP A 84 -22.90 7.94 7.52
N ARG A 85 -21.72 8.48 7.22
CA ARG A 85 -20.83 7.98 6.17
C ARG A 85 -19.90 6.94 6.75
N VAL A 86 -20.36 5.69 6.68
CA VAL A 86 -19.60 4.51 7.09
C VAL A 86 -19.43 3.57 5.91
N SER A 87 -18.26 2.93 5.82
CA SER A 87 -17.93 1.91 4.81
C SER A 87 -17.71 0.58 5.53
N PRO A 88 -18.38 -0.51 5.12
CA PRO A 88 -18.11 -1.82 5.66
C PRO A 88 -16.72 -2.30 5.23
N VAL A 89 -16.03 -2.99 6.14
CA VAL A 89 -14.71 -3.59 5.88
C VAL A 89 -14.69 -4.99 6.47
N LEU A 90 -14.46 -5.98 5.62
CA LEU A 90 -14.16 -7.35 6.01
C LEU A 90 -12.65 -7.56 5.98
N GLU A 91 -12.08 -8.00 7.08
CA GLU A 91 -10.67 -8.31 7.19
C GLU A 91 -10.48 -9.73 7.71
N GLY A 92 -9.66 -10.50 6.99
CA GLY A 92 -9.30 -11.87 7.36
C GLY A 92 -7.92 -12.26 6.86
N ARG A 93 -7.53 -13.50 7.11
CA ARG A 93 -6.30 -14.08 6.58
C ARG A 93 -6.60 -15.37 5.82
N TYR A 94 -6.00 -15.50 4.66
CA TYR A 94 -6.05 -16.71 3.83
C TYR A 94 -4.62 -17.05 3.38
N ASP A 95 -4.12 -18.21 3.78
CA ASP A 95 -2.77 -18.69 3.39
C ASP A 95 -1.63 -17.66 3.60
N GLY A 96 -1.64 -16.99 4.76
CA GLY A 96 -0.68 -15.94 5.10
C GLY A 96 -0.85 -14.61 4.35
N ILE A 97 -1.86 -14.51 3.47
CA ILE A 97 -2.28 -13.27 2.81
C ILE A 97 -3.36 -12.61 3.65
N ARG A 98 -3.22 -11.30 3.90
CA ARG A 98 -4.27 -10.45 4.46
C ARG A 98 -5.30 -10.16 3.38
N ILE A 99 -6.54 -10.57 3.61
CA ILE A 99 -7.67 -10.29 2.72
C ILE A 99 -8.42 -9.10 3.27
N LEU A 100 -8.63 -8.09 2.42
CA LEU A 100 -9.37 -6.88 2.74
C LEU A 100 -10.55 -6.73 1.76
N GLY A 101 -11.73 -7.14 2.21
CA GLY A 101 -12.99 -6.91 1.53
C GLY A 101 -13.50 -5.50 1.80
N ILE A 102 -13.69 -4.71 0.75
CA ILE A 102 -14.24 -3.36 0.85
C ILE A 102 -15.35 -3.13 -0.18
N ASP A 103 -16.22 -2.18 0.14
CA ASP A 103 -17.26 -1.72 -0.79
C ASP A 103 -16.75 -0.49 -1.56
N PRO A 104 -16.52 -0.58 -2.88
CA PRO A 104 -15.97 0.51 -3.68
C PRO A 104 -16.91 1.74 -3.77
N LEU A 105 -18.20 1.58 -3.46
CA LEU A 105 -19.18 2.67 -3.52
C LEU A 105 -19.19 3.52 -2.24
N THR A 106 -18.80 2.94 -1.11
CA THR A 106 -18.84 3.60 0.21
C THR A 106 -17.46 3.90 0.77
N VAL A 107 -16.41 3.29 0.24
CA VAL A 107 -15.03 3.54 0.67
C VAL A 107 -14.65 5.02 0.49
N PRO A 108 -14.11 5.70 1.53
CA PRO A 108 -13.72 7.10 1.41
C PRO A 108 -12.59 7.26 0.40
N ARG A 109 -12.75 8.20 -0.55
CA ARG A 109 -11.76 8.49 -1.58
C ARG A 109 -10.60 9.31 -1.01
N GLY A 110 -9.38 8.84 -1.26
CA GLY A 110 -8.14 9.50 -0.86
C GLY A 110 -7.67 9.14 0.56
N GLY A 111 -6.39 8.76 0.67
CA GLY A 111 -5.69 8.47 1.94
C GLY A 111 -5.87 7.03 2.48
N GLY A 112 -4.89 6.57 3.28
CA GLY A 112 -5.00 5.37 4.11
C GLY A 112 -4.62 4.02 3.48
N GLY A 113 -3.73 4.01 2.49
CA GLY A 113 -3.20 2.76 1.90
C GLY A 113 -4.20 1.92 1.10
N LEU A 114 -5.44 2.41 0.95
CA LEU A 114 -6.46 1.82 0.09
C LEU A 114 -6.20 2.19 -1.37
N PRO A 115 -6.46 1.27 -2.32
CA PRO A 115 -6.25 1.55 -3.72
C PRO A 115 -7.21 2.66 -4.19
N GLU A 116 -6.70 3.55 -5.04
CA GLU A 116 -7.53 4.52 -5.72
C GLU A 116 -8.32 3.80 -6.82
N PHE A 117 -9.65 3.84 -6.72
CA PHE A 117 -10.53 3.19 -7.69
C PHE A 117 -10.89 4.17 -8.80
N ASN A 118 -10.51 3.85 -10.04
CA ASN A 118 -11.03 4.55 -11.20
C ASN A 118 -12.43 4.01 -11.59
N ARG A 119 -13.17 4.71 -12.46
CA ARG A 119 -14.50 4.28 -12.91
C ARG A 119 -14.49 2.88 -13.54
N THR A 120 -13.43 2.54 -14.27
CA THR A 120 -13.26 1.22 -14.89
C THR A 120 -13.11 0.13 -13.83
N ASP A 121 -12.31 0.38 -12.79
CA ASP A 121 -12.08 -0.53 -11.68
C ASP A 121 -13.38 -0.79 -10.89
N ILE A 122 -14.18 0.25 -10.66
CA ILE A 122 -15.49 0.13 -10.00
C ILE A 122 -16.42 -0.76 -10.83
N GLY A 123 -16.44 -0.60 -12.16
CA GLY A 123 -17.22 -1.46 -13.05
C GLY A 123 -16.80 -2.92 -12.91
N ALA A 124 -15.50 -3.19 -13.01
CA ALA A 124 -14.94 -4.54 -12.92
C ALA A 124 -15.12 -5.18 -11.52
N PHE A 125 -15.12 -4.38 -10.45
CA PHE A 125 -15.44 -4.83 -9.09
C PHE A 125 -16.88 -5.30 -8.95
N LEU A 126 -17.83 -4.54 -9.54
CA LEU A 126 -19.26 -4.77 -9.38
C LEU A 126 -19.82 -5.82 -10.34
N THR A 127 -19.13 -6.10 -11.46
CA THR A 127 -19.53 -7.15 -12.40
C THR A 127 -18.89 -8.48 -12.05
N ALA A 128 -19.70 -9.55 -12.01
CA ALA A 128 -19.19 -10.91 -11.86
C ALA A 128 -18.12 -11.21 -12.95
N PRO A 129 -17.02 -11.89 -12.59
CA PRO A 129 -16.74 -12.57 -11.31
C PRO A 129 -16.11 -11.70 -10.21
N GLY A 130 -16.04 -10.37 -10.39
CA GLY A 130 -15.39 -9.44 -9.46
C GLY A 130 -13.91 -9.20 -9.80
N LEU A 131 -13.24 -8.36 -9.00
CA LEU A 131 -11.84 -7.97 -9.20
C LEU A 131 -11.04 -8.03 -7.89
N ILE A 132 -9.84 -8.60 -7.96
CA ILE A 132 -8.87 -8.66 -6.87
C ILE A 132 -7.66 -7.80 -7.22
N LEU A 133 -7.35 -6.88 -6.33
CA LEU A 133 -6.21 -5.97 -6.39
C LEU A 133 -5.13 -6.44 -5.43
N GLY A 134 -3.89 -6.50 -5.91
CA GLY A 134 -2.77 -6.98 -5.10
C GLY A 134 -1.46 -6.79 -5.82
N ARG A 135 -0.36 -7.08 -5.13
CA ARG A 135 0.94 -7.21 -5.80
C ARG A 135 1.00 -8.53 -6.58
N ALA A 136 1.86 -8.60 -7.59
CA ALA A 136 1.96 -9.77 -8.45
C ALA A 136 2.17 -11.07 -7.65
N GLU A 137 3.02 -11.05 -6.62
CA GLU A 137 3.33 -12.23 -5.80
C GLU A 137 2.13 -12.70 -4.96
N VAL A 138 1.21 -11.80 -4.64
CA VAL A 138 -0.03 -12.12 -3.91
C VAL A 138 -1.07 -12.68 -4.88
N LEU A 139 -1.24 -12.04 -6.04
CA LEU A 139 -2.21 -12.46 -7.04
C LEU A 139 -1.86 -13.84 -7.59
N ASP A 140 -0.58 -14.14 -7.82
CA ASP A 140 -0.11 -15.44 -8.27
C ASP A 140 -0.50 -16.57 -7.31
N ARG A 141 -0.51 -16.31 -6.00
CA ARG A 141 -0.94 -17.27 -4.98
C ARG A 141 -2.46 -17.46 -4.89
N LEU A 142 -3.22 -16.43 -5.23
CA LEU A 142 -4.69 -16.47 -5.25
C LEU A 142 -5.27 -17.00 -6.57
N ARG A 143 -4.46 -17.10 -7.63
CA ARG A 143 -4.89 -17.69 -8.91
C ARG A 143 -5.40 -19.12 -8.72
N GLY A 144 -6.54 -19.43 -9.32
CA GLY A 144 -7.18 -20.74 -9.23
C GLY A 144 -7.94 -21.00 -7.92
N ARG A 145 -7.94 -20.05 -6.97
CA ARG A 145 -8.77 -20.11 -5.74
C ARG A 145 -10.09 -19.38 -5.87
N THR A 146 -10.23 -18.55 -6.88
CA THR A 146 -11.40 -17.72 -7.17
C THR A 146 -11.50 -17.52 -8.68
N LEU A 147 -12.72 -17.24 -9.14
CA LEU A 147 -13.01 -16.92 -10.55
C LEU A 147 -12.82 -15.43 -10.84
N ALA A 148 -12.59 -14.59 -9.81
CA ALA A 148 -12.42 -13.15 -9.96
C ALA A 148 -11.24 -12.77 -10.87
N GLY A 149 -11.35 -11.62 -11.52
CA GLY A 149 -10.24 -11.01 -12.25
C GLY A 149 -9.12 -10.58 -11.30
N PHE A 150 -7.90 -10.47 -11.82
CA PHE A 150 -6.74 -10.03 -11.06
C PHE A 150 -6.13 -8.78 -11.70
N GLU A 151 -5.86 -7.76 -10.90
CA GLU A 151 -5.18 -6.56 -11.36
C GLU A 151 -4.06 -6.14 -10.40
N THR A 152 -2.87 -5.98 -10.98
CA THR A 152 -1.66 -5.67 -10.22
C THR A 152 -1.67 -4.21 -9.76
N ARG A 153 -1.45 -4.01 -8.47
CA ARG A 153 -1.29 -2.70 -7.82
C ARG A 153 0.01 -2.72 -6.99
N PRO A 154 1.14 -2.25 -7.55
CA PRO A 154 2.45 -2.30 -6.89
C PRO A 154 2.51 -1.53 -5.56
N LEU A 155 1.66 -0.52 -5.41
CA LEU A 155 1.61 0.37 -4.25
C LEU A 155 0.83 -0.22 -3.06
N LEU A 156 0.12 -1.34 -3.23
CA LEU A 156 -0.58 -1.98 -2.11
C LEU A 156 0.40 -2.54 -1.07
N ALA A 157 -0.10 -2.72 0.15
CA ALA A 157 0.64 -3.37 1.21
C ALA A 157 1.13 -4.77 0.81
N PRO A 158 2.37 -5.16 1.18
CA PRO A 158 2.85 -6.53 0.98
C PRO A 158 1.90 -7.54 1.61
N ASN A 159 1.81 -8.75 1.02
CA ASN A 159 0.93 -9.82 1.51
C ASN A 159 -0.54 -9.39 1.71
N THR A 160 -1.01 -8.38 0.98
CA THR A 160 -2.39 -7.88 1.10
C THR A 160 -3.09 -7.97 -0.25
N ALA A 161 -4.30 -8.50 -0.24
CA ALA A 161 -5.22 -8.48 -1.38
C ALA A 161 -6.47 -7.68 -1.00
N VAL A 162 -6.89 -6.80 -1.89
CA VAL A 162 -8.09 -5.96 -1.75
C VAL A 162 -9.10 -6.42 -2.79
N MET A 163 -10.34 -6.69 -2.37
CA MET A 163 -11.38 -7.23 -3.24
C MET A 163 -12.76 -6.78 -2.77
N ASP A 164 -13.79 -7.11 -3.55
CA ASP A 164 -15.18 -6.84 -3.17
C ASP A 164 -15.53 -7.64 -1.89
N ILE A 165 -16.43 -7.11 -1.06
CA ILE A 165 -16.83 -7.78 0.18
C ILE A 165 -17.41 -9.16 -0.11
N ALA A 166 -18.22 -9.33 -1.16
CA ALA A 166 -18.81 -10.63 -1.49
C ALA A 166 -17.73 -11.64 -1.87
N VAL A 167 -16.74 -11.22 -2.68
CA VAL A 167 -15.61 -12.08 -3.06
C VAL A 167 -14.75 -12.42 -1.83
N ALA A 168 -14.56 -11.47 -0.91
CA ALA A 168 -13.85 -11.71 0.34
C ALA A 168 -14.59 -12.68 1.27
N GLN A 169 -15.93 -12.58 1.34
CA GLN A 169 -16.77 -13.51 2.12
C GLN A 169 -16.67 -14.93 1.58
N GLU A 170 -16.75 -15.11 0.26
CA GLU A 170 -16.57 -16.41 -0.39
C GLU A 170 -15.18 -16.98 -0.12
N LEU A 171 -14.13 -16.17 -0.27
CA LEU A 171 -12.75 -16.63 -0.09
C LEU A 171 -12.42 -16.99 1.37
N LEU A 172 -13.00 -16.26 2.32
CA LEU A 172 -12.78 -16.46 3.75
C LEU A 172 -13.75 -17.44 4.40
N ASP A 173 -14.75 -17.94 3.66
CA ASP A 173 -15.82 -18.81 4.16
C ASP A 173 -16.58 -18.16 5.35
N VAL A 174 -17.03 -16.91 5.17
CA VAL A 174 -17.72 -16.12 6.20
C VAL A 174 -19.11 -15.70 5.73
N ASP A 175 -20.14 -16.25 6.36
CA ASP A 175 -21.54 -16.09 5.95
C ASP A 175 -22.10 -14.68 6.11
N ALA A 176 -21.75 -13.95 7.19
CA ALA A 176 -22.34 -12.64 7.46
C ALA A 176 -21.55 -11.80 8.48
N GLY A 177 -21.60 -10.48 8.25
CA GLY A 177 -21.03 -9.46 9.13
C GLY A 177 -19.67 -8.97 8.66
N TRP A 178 -19.23 -7.88 9.29
CA TRP A 178 -17.97 -7.22 8.93
C TRP A 178 -17.07 -7.13 10.13
N THR A 179 -15.76 -7.13 9.89
CA THR A 179 -14.78 -6.98 10.98
C THR A 179 -14.88 -5.59 11.61
N ARG A 180 -15.16 -4.56 10.81
CA ARG A 180 -15.30 -3.17 11.26
C ARG A 180 -16.06 -2.31 10.25
N LEU A 181 -16.55 -1.16 10.71
CA LEU A 181 -16.98 -0.07 9.83
C LEU A 181 -15.97 1.08 9.89
N MET A 182 -15.51 1.52 8.73
CA MET A 182 -14.67 2.70 8.60
C MET A 182 -15.53 3.96 8.53
N VAL A 183 -15.22 4.96 9.33
CA VAL A 183 -15.95 6.24 9.35
C VAL A 183 -15.24 7.23 8.43
N ASP A 184 -15.99 7.84 7.51
CA ASP A 184 -15.46 8.91 6.65
C ASP A 184 -15.13 10.15 7.51
N PRO A 185 -13.93 10.77 7.37
CA PRO A 185 -13.62 12.00 8.10
C PRO A 185 -14.58 13.16 7.81
N LYS A 186 -15.18 13.19 6.61
CA LYS A 186 -16.15 14.21 6.18
C LYS A 186 -17.57 13.69 6.37
N GLN A 187 -18.05 13.76 7.61
CA GLN A 187 -19.44 13.49 7.95
C GLN A 187 -20.38 14.63 7.50
N PRO A 188 -21.64 14.34 7.15
CA PRO A 188 -22.62 15.38 6.90
C PRO A 188 -22.89 16.19 8.18
N LEU A 189 -22.89 17.52 8.05
CA LEU A 189 -23.00 18.46 9.16
C LEU A 189 -24.42 18.56 9.77
N VAL A 190 -25.41 17.89 9.18
CA VAL A 190 -26.82 18.00 9.59
C VAL A 190 -27.45 16.60 9.58
N GLN A 191 -27.80 16.10 10.77
CA GLN A 191 -28.83 15.07 10.92
C GLN A 191 -30.18 15.79 10.81
N VAL A 192 -30.91 15.54 9.72
CA VAL A 192 -32.33 15.94 9.59
C VAL A 192 -33.19 14.76 10.03
#